data_AF-A0A5C5X4V4-F1
#
_entry.id   AF-A0A5C5X4V4-F1
#
_cell.length_a   1.000
_cell.length_b   1.000
_cell.length_c   1.000
_cell.angle_alpha   90.00
_cell.angle_beta   90.00
_cell.angle_gamma   90.00
#
_symmetry.space_group_name_H-M   'P 1'
#
loop_
_entity.id
_entity.type
_entity.pdbx_description
1 polymer ?
#
loop_
_entity_poly.entity_id
_entity_poly.type
_entity_poly.pdbx_seq_one_letter_code
_entity_poly.pdbx_strand_id
1 'polypeptide(L)'
;MSDHSREEEFGVAFTQPHALDFADINGDGLTDVVTGKRMWAHGPDGDIEPNAPPVVYWFELERRDDGAVRFIPHLVDSHSGVGVQILAEDINDDGRVDILTASKLGVFVFRNLNSAPGNSTGD
;
A
#
# COMPACT_ATOMS: atom_id res chain seq x y z
N MET A 1 5.34 5.94 16.77
CA MET A 1 6.53 5.04 16.83
C MET A 1 7.62 5.72 16.03
N SER A 2 8.88 5.76 16.49
CA SER A 2 10.04 6.35 15.76
C SER A 2 11.15 5.33 15.56
N ASP A 3 10.84 4.05 15.71
CA ASP A 3 11.83 2.97 15.72
C ASP A 3 11.97 2.40 14.31
N HIS A 4 13.19 2.48 13.77
CA HIS A 4 13.58 1.97 12.46
C HIS A 4 14.55 0.77 12.56
N SER A 5 14.78 0.23 13.77
CA SER A 5 15.79 -0.81 14.00
C SER A 5 15.56 -2.12 13.23
N ARG A 6 14.34 -2.36 12.73
CA ARG A 6 13.97 -3.56 11.96
C ARG A 6 13.61 -3.24 10.51
N GLU A 7 13.90 -2.04 10.03
CA GLU A 7 13.64 -1.66 8.64
C GLU A 7 14.43 -2.53 7.66
N GLU A 8 15.70 -2.86 7.96
CA GLU A 8 16.48 -3.79 7.14
C GLU A 8 15.89 -5.21 7.08
N GLU A 9 15.21 -5.64 8.15
CA GLU A 9 14.61 -6.97 8.23
C GLU A 9 13.28 -7.06 7.46
N PHE A 10 12.45 -6.02 7.54
CA PHE A 10 11.09 -6.01 6.98
C PHE A 10 10.92 -5.15 5.73
N GLY A 11 11.94 -4.41 5.33
CA GLY A 11 12.01 -3.61 4.11
C GLY A 11 11.50 -2.18 4.22
N VAL A 12 10.64 -1.85 5.20
CA VAL A 12 10.15 -0.48 5.40
C VAL A 12 9.76 -0.21 6.86
N ALA A 13 9.99 1.01 7.32
CA ALA A 13 9.40 1.57 8.52
C ALA A 13 8.98 3.02 8.27
N PHE A 14 7.75 3.38 8.63
CA PHE A 14 7.28 4.76 8.54
C PHE A 14 6.25 5.08 9.62
N THR A 15 6.07 6.38 9.84
CA THR A 15 5.19 6.92 10.87
C THR A 15 3.86 7.41 10.28
N GLN A 16 2.86 7.52 11.15
CA GLN A 16 1.52 8.02 10.79
C GLN A 16 0.79 7.21 9.69
N PRO A 17 0.76 5.86 9.73
CA PRO A 17 -0.25 5.12 8.98
C PRO A 17 -1.64 5.59 9.42
N HIS A 18 -2.55 5.84 8.47
CA HIS A 18 -3.80 6.56 8.78
C HIS A 18 -5.05 6.06 8.08
N ALA A 19 -4.90 5.42 6.94
CA ALA A 19 -5.97 4.75 6.24
C ALA A 19 -5.48 3.34 5.90
N LEU A 20 -6.41 2.40 5.81
CA LEU A 20 -6.14 1.01 5.50
C LEU A 20 -7.23 0.51 4.57
N ASP A 21 -6.85 -0.29 3.58
CA ASP A 21 -7.79 -1.09 2.80
C ASP A 21 -7.17 -2.46 2.48
N PHE A 22 -7.97 -3.38 1.95
CA PHE A 22 -7.58 -4.76 1.71
C PHE A 22 -8.07 -5.23 0.34
N ALA A 23 -7.17 -5.80 -0.44
CA ALA A 23 -7.49 -6.38 -1.74
C ALA A 23 -6.40 -7.38 -2.15
N ASP A 24 -6.72 -8.24 -3.11
CA ASP A 24 -5.73 -9.09 -3.79
C ASP A 24 -5.07 -8.28 -4.91
N ILE A 25 -3.93 -7.66 -4.63
CA ILE A 25 -3.30 -6.66 -5.53
C ILE A 25 -2.57 -7.35 -6.68
N ASN A 26 -1.96 -8.50 -6.40
CA ASN A 26 -1.16 -9.27 -7.35
C ASN A 26 -1.97 -10.37 -8.07
N GLY A 27 -3.19 -10.68 -7.62
CA GLY A 27 -4.08 -11.69 -8.22
C GLY A 27 -3.75 -13.12 -7.80
N ASP A 28 -3.07 -13.33 -6.67
CA ASP A 28 -2.66 -14.66 -6.20
C ASP A 28 -3.71 -15.37 -5.32
N GLY A 29 -4.83 -14.70 -5.05
CA GLY A 29 -5.94 -15.18 -4.22
C GLY A 29 -5.76 -14.93 -2.72
N LEU A 30 -4.69 -14.27 -2.30
CA LEU A 30 -4.45 -13.83 -0.92
C LEU A 30 -4.83 -12.36 -0.77
N THR A 31 -5.33 -12.00 0.41
CA THR A 31 -5.70 -10.62 0.71
C THR A 31 -4.49 -9.86 1.25
N ASP A 32 -4.09 -8.83 0.51
CA ASP A 32 -3.01 -7.91 0.87
C ASP A 32 -3.52 -6.72 1.68
N VAL A 33 -2.58 -5.91 2.19
CA VAL A 33 -2.86 -4.71 2.99
C VAL A 33 -2.38 -3.48 2.24
N VAL A 34 -3.23 -2.46 2.09
CA VAL A 34 -2.87 -1.17 1.49
C VAL A 34 -2.93 -0.07 2.54
N THR A 35 -1.85 0.70 2.70
CA THR A 35 -1.80 1.84 3.62
C THR A 35 -0.72 2.84 3.21
N GLY A 36 -0.50 3.87 4.01
CA GLY A 36 0.54 4.84 3.76
C GLY A 36 0.64 5.90 4.83
N LYS A 37 1.64 6.77 4.71
CA LYS A 37 1.87 7.88 5.63
C LYS A 37 0.96 9.05 5.28
N ARG A 38 0.21 9.55 6.27
CA ARG A 38 -0.51 10.82 6.15
C ARG A 38 0.42 11.98 6.41
N MET A 39 0.53 12.91 5.45
CA MET A 39 1.26 14.16 5.63
C MET A 39 0.59 15.02 6.70
N TRP A 40 1.39 15.45 7.69
CA TRP A 40 0.96 16.31 8.79
C TRP A 40 -0.32 15.79 9.48
N ALA A 41 -0.37 14.50 9.81
CA ALA A 41 -1.55 13.86 10.39
C ALA A 41 -2.16 14.67 11.55
N HIS A 42 -1.30 15.23 12.41
CA HIS A 42 -1.67 16.12 13.51
C HIS A 42 -1.02 17.52 13.39
N GLY A 43 -0.81 18.00 12.16
CA GLY A 43 -0.16 19.29 11.87
C GLY A 43 1.34 19.17 11.57
N PRO A 44 2.01 20.26 11.16
CA PRO A 44 3.42 20.25 10.75
C PRO A 44 4.39 19.96 11.89
N ASP A 45 3.99 20.20 13.14
CA ASP A 45 4.84 20.04 14.33
C ASP A 45 4.32 18.98 15.32
N GLY A 46 3.16 18.36 15.03
CA GLY A 46 2.44 17.49 15.96
C GLY A 46 2.81 16.01 15.89
N ASP A 47 3.57 15.61 14.86
CA ASP A 47 3.91 14.21 14.59
C ASP A 47 5.41 13.95 14.72
N ILE A 48 5.75 12.70 15.02
CA ILE A 48 7.07 12.16 14.72
C ILE A 48 7.23 12.16 13.19
N GLU A 49 8.36 12.68 12.71
CA GLU A 49 8.69 12.77 11.28
C GLU A 49 7.54 13.36 10.44
N PRO A 50 7.06 14.56 10.76
CA PRO A 50 5.90 15.16 10.08
C PRO A 50 6.20 15.45 8.60
N ASN A 51 7.48 15.62 8.27
CA ASN A 51 7.98 15.94 6.94
C ASN A 51 8.67 14.75 6.24
N ALA A 52 8.63 13.54 6.80
CA ALA A 52 9.10 12.35 6.08
C ALA A 52 8.19 12.04 4.87
N PRO A 53 8.69 11.32 3.86
CA PRO A 53 7.97 11.10 2.60
C PRO A 53 6.53 10.59 2.79
N PRO A 54 5.52 11.21 2.15
CA PRO A 54 4.13 10.76 2.19
C PRO A 54 3.97 9.53 1.30
N VAL A 55 4.35 8.37 1.81
CA VAL A 55 4.34 7.12 1.05
C VAL A 55 2.95 6.48 0.99
N VAL A 56 2.70 5.76 -0.10
CA VAL A 56 1.65 4.75 -0.25
C VAL A 56 2.34 3.41 -0.53
N TYR A 57 1.95 2.38 0.22
CA TYR A 57 2.44 1.01 0.10
C TYR A 57 1.26 0.05 -0.01
N TRP A 58 1.48 -1.06 -0.71
CA TRP A 58 0.76 -2.30 -0.42
C TRP A 58 1.73 -3.32 0.18
N PHE A 59 1.22 -4.24 0.96
CA PHE A 59 1.97 -5.27 1.66
C PHE A 59 1.42 -6.63 1.26
N GLU A 60 2.21 -7.33 0.45
CA GLU A 60 1.89 -8.65 -0.10
C GLU A 60 1.89 -9.72 0.99
N LEU A 61 0.80 -10.45 1.14
CA LEU A 61 0.74 -11.57 2.05
C LEU A 61 1.39 -12.80 1.42
N GLU A 62 2.61 -13.13 1.83
CA GLU A 62 3.28 -14.37 1.45
C GLU A 62 3.05 -15.44 2.53
N ARG A 63 2.49 -16.60 2.15
CA ARG A 63 2.40 -17.80 2.98
C ARG A 63 3.32 -18.89 2.42
N ARG A 64 4.25 -19.35 3.23
CA ARG A 64 5.25 -20.37 2.84
C ARG A 64 4.84 -21.76 3.28
N ASP A 65 5.37 -22.78 2.61
CA ASP A 65 5.11 -24.20 2.89
C ASP A 65 5.55 -24.63 4.30
N ASP A 66 6.52 -23.93 4.89
CA ASP A 66 6.99 -24.14 6.27
C ASP A 66 6.07 -23.51 7.34
N GLY A 67 4.97 -22.88 6.92
CA GLY A 67 4.02 -22.19 7.78
C GLY A 67 4.43 -20.75 8.12
N ALA A 68 5.55 -20.25 7.61
CA ALA A 68 5.93 -18.85 7.80
C ALA A 68 4.99 -17.91 7.03
N VAL A 69 4.69 -16.77 7.63
CA VAL A 69 3.89 -15.70 7.05
C VAL A 69 4.74 -14.44 6.99
N ARG A 70 4.75 -13.77 5.84
CA ARG A 70 5.42 -12.48 5.66
C ARG A 70 4.51 -11.49 4.95
N PHE A 71 4.72 -10.22 5.25
CA PHE A 71 4.15 -9.08 4.55
C PHE A 71 5.28 -8.38 3.80
N ILE A 72 5.32 -8.51 2.48
CA ILE A 72 6.39 -7.94 1.65
C ILE A 72 5.94 -6.54 1.21
N PRO A 73 6.67 -5.47 1.59
CA PRO A 73 6.26 -4.11 1.24
C PRO A 73 6.59 -3.77 -0.21
N HIS A 74 5.62 -3.19 -0.91
CA HIS A 74 5.75 -2.66 -2.26
C HIS A 74 5.39 -1.18 -2.28
N LEU A 75 6.36 -0.32 -2.59
CA LEU A 75 6.14 1.12 -2.69
C LEU A 75 5.31 1.42 -3.95
N VAL A 76 4.15 2.04 -3.78
CA VAL A 76 3.29 2.50 -4.88
C VAL A 76 3.73 3.89 -5.32
N ASP A 77 3.87 4.81 -4.36
CA ASP A 77 4.31 6.19 -4.60
C ASP A 77 4.82 6.83 -3.30
N SER A 78 5.73 7.81 -3.43
CA SER A 78 6.36 8.51 -2.29
C SER A 78 6.02 10.00 -2.18
N HIS A 79 5.06 10.49 -2.96
CA HIS A 79 4.69 11.91 -3.05
C HIS A 79 3.20 12.20 -2.84
N SER A 80 2.36 11.18 -2.73
CA SER A 80 0.90 11.28 -2.63
C SER A 80 0.41 11.16 -1.18
N GLY A 81 0.92 10.16 -0.46
CA GLY A 81 0.50 9.77 0.88
C GLY A 81 -0.97 9.43 0.98
N VAL A 82 -1.45 9.23 2.19
CA VAL A 82 -2.87 8.96 2.45
C VAL A 82 -3.55 10.11 3.18
N GLY A 83 -4.87 10.24 3.00
CA GLY A 83 -5.72 11.06 3.85
C GLY A 83 -6.29 10.26 5.02
N VAL A 84 -7.60 10.30 5.16
CA VAL A 84 -8.36 9.48 6.13
C VAL A 84 -9.06 8.30 5.45
N GLN A 85 -8.84 8.13 4.15
CA GLN A 85 -9.37 7.04 3.33
C GLN A 85 -8.36 6.68 2.24
N ILE A 86 -8.33 5.40 1.91
CA ILE A 86 -7.66 4.82 0.75
C ILE A 86 -8.60 3.73 0.22
N LEU A 87 -8.59 3.49 -1.09
CA LEU A 87 -9.40 2.49 -1.76
C LEU A 87 -8.52 1.60 -2.62
N ALA A 88 -8.73 0.29 -2.56
CA ALA A 88 -8.10 -0.71 -3.40
C ALA A 88 -9.18 -1.51 -4.13
N GLU A 89 -9.55 -1.06 -5.33
CA GLU A 89 -10.62 -1.65 -6.15
C GLU A 89 -10.28 -1.57 -7.64
N ASP A 90 -10.94 -2.38 -8.47
CA ASP A 90 -10.87 -2.21 -9.93
C ASP A 90 -11.73 -1.02 -10.37
N ILE A 91 -11.10 0.15 -10.50
CA ILE A 91 -11.79 1.42 -10.74
C ILE A 91 -12.24 1.57 -12.21
N ASN A 92 -11.68 0.75 -13.09
CA ASN A 92 -11.84 0.90 -14.53
C ASN A 92 -12.37 -0.32 -15.26
N ASP A 93 -12.69 -1.39 -14.51
CA ASP A 93 -13.27 -2.62 -15.03
C ASP A 93 -12.33 -3.36 -15.99
N ASP A 94 -11.02 -3.41 -15.67
CA ASP A 94 -10.02 -4.19 -16.43
C ASP A 94 -9.50 -5.44 -15.71
N GLY A 95 -10.19 -5.83 -14.64
CA GLY A 95 -9.95 -7.02 -13.85
C GLY A 95 -8.75 -6.90 -12.91
N ARG A 96 -8.21 -5.70 -12.69
CA ARG A 96 -7.04 -5.48 -11.84
C ARG A 96 -7.33 -4.45 -10.77
N VAL A 97 -6.87 -4.72 -9.55
CA VAL A 97 -7.06 -3.81 -8.42
C VAL A 97 -6.14 -2.59 -8.59
N ASP A 98 -6.74 -1.41 -8.69
CA ASP A 98 -6.08 -0.11 -8.64
C ASP A 98 -6.06 0.42 -7.20
N ILE A 99 -5.24 1.44 -6.94
CA ILE A 99 -5.21 2.14 -5.63
C ILE A 99 -5.61 3.60 -5.82
N LEU A 100 -6.58 4.09 -5.05
CA LEU A 100 -7.00 5.49 -5.03
C LEU A 100 -6.82 6.09 -3.64
N THR A 101 -6.28 7.32 -3.60
CA THR A 101 -6.20 8.07 -2.35
C THR A 101 -6.51 9.55 -2.56
N ALA A 102 -7.08 10.16 -1.52
CA ALA A 102 -7.25 11.60 -1.39
C ALA A 102 -6.49 12.06 -0.15
N SER A 103 -5.52 12.96 -0.33
CA SER A 103 -4.65 13.46 0.73
C SER A 103 -4.55 14.98 0.70
N LYS A 104 -3.70 15.57 1.55
CA LYS A 104 -3.39 17.01 1.49
C LYS A 104 -2.67 17.41 0.19
N LEU A 105 -2.18 16.43 -0.56
CA LEU A 105 -1.38 16.63 -1.78
C LEU A 105 -2.21 16.50 -3.05
N GLY A 106 -3.47 16.06 -2.95
CA GLY A 106 -4.36 15.91 -4.09
C GLY A 106 -5.17 14.61 -4.04
N VAL A 107 -5.75 14.26 -5.19
CA VAL A 107 -6.41 12.98 -5.43
C VAL A 107 -5.58 12.23 -6.47
N PHE A 108 -5.24 10.99 -6.17
CA PHE A 108 -4.37 10.15 -6.99
C PHE A 108 -5.05 8.82 -7.26
N VAL A 109 -4.88 8.32 -8.48
CA VAL A 109 -5.25 6.97 -8.89
C VAL A 109 -4.01 6.29 -9.45
N PHE A 110 -3.62 5.17 -8.84
CA PHE A 110 -2.49 4.35 -9.25
C PHE A 110 -3.03 3.14 -9.99
N ARG A 111 -2.77 3.15 -11.30
CA ARG A 111 -3.23 2.14 -12.24
C ARG A 111 -2.40 0.88 -12.11
N ASN A 112 -3.02 -0.26 -11.88
CA ASN A 112 -2.32 -1.54 -11.91
C ASN A 112 -2.14 -1.97 -13.37
N LEU A 113 -0.87 -2.11 -13.78
CA LEU A 113 -0.48 -2.43 -15.15
C LEU A 113 0.08 -3.85 -15.29
N ASN A 114 0.01 -4.67 -14.24
CA ASN A 114 0.40 -6.07 -14.33
C ASN A 114 -0.47 -6.77 -15.39
N SER A 115 0.08 -7.79 -16.04
CA SER A 115 -0.72 -8.63 -16.94
C SER A 115 -1.89 -9.20 -16.15
N ALA A 116 -3.11 -9.09 -16.69
CA ALA A 116 -4.26 -9.79 -16.09
C ALA A 116 -3.91 -11.28 -15.92
N PRO A 117 -4.38 -11.94 -14.84
CA PRO A 117 -4.17 -13.37 -14.66
C PRO A 117 -4.60 -14.07 -15.95
N GLY A 118 -3.64 -14.76 -16.58
CA GLY A 118 -3.82 -15.34 -17.89
C GLY A 118 -5.02 -16.26 -17.87
N ASN A 119 -6.03 -15.97 -18.68
CA ASN A 119 -7.12 -16.89 -18.91
C ASN A 119 -6.52 -18.06 -19.70
N SER A 120 -6.01 -19.08 -19.00
CA SER A 120 -5.59 -20.33 -19.60
C SER A 120 -6.84 -21.09 -20.01
N THR A 121 -7.52 -20.63 -21.06
CA THR A 121 -8.39 -21.49 -21.84
C THR A 121 -7.46 -22.43 -22.58
N GLY A 122 -7.33 -23.64 -22.04
CA GLY A 122 -6.74 -24.75 -22.79
C GLY A 122 -7.51 -24.95 -24.08
N ASP A 123 -6.77 -24.93 -25.18
CA ASP A 123 -7.09 -25.59 -26.45
C ASP A 123 -5.88 -26.48 -26.78
#